data_AF-A0A7J6X205-F1
#
_entry.id   AF-A0A7J6X205-F1
#
_cell.length_a   1.000
_cell.length_b   1.000
_cell.length_c   1.000
_cell.angle_alpha   90.00
_cell.angle_beta   90.00
_cell.angle_gamma   90.00
#
_symmetry.space_group_name_H-M   'P 1'
#
loop_
_entity.id
_entity.type
_entity.pdbx_description
1 polymer ?
#
loop_
_entity_poly.entity_id
_entity_poly.type
_entity_poly.pdbx_seq_one_letter_code
_entity_poly.pdbx_strand_id
1 'polypeptide(L)'
;MSISALFGTRVMLIPKPSLNSSSSCIAPLPKCGGAAVIECSSRPQKKATAHHRKTRPKKTQPWDVKRRPTVYEPLPPLPSEWSLLTNESTSQELEAQPLVEVET
;
A
#
# COMPACT_ATOMS: atom_id res chain seq x y z
N MET A 1 11.64 31.17 4.89
CA MET A 1 12.47 29.95 4.88
C MET A 1 13.68 30.25 3.99
N SER A 2 14.86 30.29 4.61
CA SER A 2 16.15 30.72 4.01
C SER A 2 16.78 29.57 3.21
N ILE A 3 17.29 29.86 2.02
CA ILE A 3 17.98 28.90 1.15
C ILE A 3 19.45 29.31 1.15
N SER A 4 20.28 28.64 1.95
CA SER A 4 21.72 28.87 2.00
C SER A 4 22.39 28.31 0.75
N ALA A 5 23.23 29.14 0.14
CA ALA A 5 24.03 28.84 -1.04
C ALA A 5 25.11 27.80 -0.71
N LEU A 6 25.01 26.61 -1.28
CA LEU A 6 26.10 25.64 -1.34
C LEU A 6 27.05 26.04 -2.50
N PHE A 7 27.88 27.06 -2.26
CA PHE A 7 29.08 27.29 -3.06
C PHE A 7 30.14 26.25 -2.68
N GLY A 8 30.13 25.13 -3.40
CA GLY A 8 31.10 24.05 -3.26
C GLY A 8 31.83 23.79 -4.57
N THR A 9 32.61 24.77 -5.05
CA THR A 9 33.56 24.56 -6.15
C THR A 9 34.94 24.25 -5.60
N ARG A 10 35.41 23.01 -5.74
CA ARG A 10 36.83 22.74 -6.03
C ARG A 10 37.00 21.36 -6.68
N VAL A 11 37.45 21.38 -7.93
CA VAL A 11 37.74 20.22 -8.76
C VAL A 11 39.24 19.88 -8.65
N MET A 12 39.49 18.60 -8.34
CA MET A 12 40.60 17.70 -8.72
C MET A 12 42.07 17.97 -8.38
N LEU A 13 42.69 16.92 -7.82
CA LEU A 13 44.05 16.47 -8.13
C LEU A 13 44.10 14.93 -8.12
N ILE A 14 44.30 14.31 -9.28
CA ILE A 14 44.81 12.93 -9.44
C ILE A 14 45.84 13.01 -10.57
N PRO A 15 47.02 12.38 -10.48
CA PRO A 15 47.21 11.18 -11.30
C PRO A 15 48.25 10.16 -10.77
N LYS A 16 47.95 8.84 -10.92
CA LYS A 16 48.87 7.82 -11.51
C LYS A 16 48.23 6.41 -11.60
N PRO A 17 48.74 5.49 -12.44
CA PRO A 17 48.04 5.04 -13.65
C PRO A 17 47.76 3.53 -13.69
N SER A 18 46.72 3.11 -14.42
CA SER A 18 46.76 1.94 -15.32
C SER A 18 45.40 1.77 -16.01
N LEU A 19 45.43 1.85 -17.34
CA LEU A 19 44.60 1.20 -18.36
C LEU A 19 44.33 2.17 -19.52
N ASN A 20 44.94 1.81 -20.65
CA ASN A 20 45.08 2.57 -21.89
C ASN A 20 43.76 3.18 -22.38
N SER A 21 43.80 4.49 -22.64
CA SER A 21 42.81 5.20 -23.45
C SER A 21 43.51 5.70 -24.70
N SER A 22 43.25 5.04 -25.84
CA SER A 22 43.54 5.58 -27.16
C SER A 22 42.30 6.31 -27.66
N SER A 23 42.47 7.62 -27.87
CA SER A 23 41.49 8.56 -28.37
C SER A 23 41.04 8.28 -29.81
N SER A 24 39.76 8.56 -30.07
CA SER A 24 39.18 9.17 -31.30
C SER A 24 37.93 8.45 -31.83
N CYS A 25 36.75 8.96 -31.47
CA CYS A 25 35.69 9.30 -32.44
C CYS A 25 34.50 9.93 -31.71
N ILE A 26 34.11 11.09 -32.22
CA ILE A 26 33.07 11.99 -31.76
C ILE A 26 31.69 11.31 -31.86
N ALA A 27 30.97 11.19 -30.74
CA ALA A 27 29.55 10.83 -30.75
C ALA A 27 28.69 12.09 -30.99
N PRO A 28 27.65 12.03 -31.84
CA PRO A 28 26.94 13.23 -32.29
C PRO A 28 26.04 13.80 -31.19
N LEU A 29 26.19 15.11 -30.96
CA LEU A 29 25.21 15.95 -30.26
C LEU A 29 23.84 15.82 -30.95
N PRO A 30 22.70 15.77 -30.22
CA PRO A 30 21.45 16.27 -30.79
C PRO A 30 21.60 17.78 -30.97
N LYS A 31 21.92 18.17 -32.20
CA LYS A 31 22.03 19.54 -32.66
C LYS A 31 20.62 19.99 -33.05
N CYS A 32 19.90 20.57 -32.10
CA CYS A 32 18.82 21.51 -32.41
C CYS A 32 18.98 22.72 -31.51
N GLY A 33 19.37 23.84 -32.14
CA GLY A 33 18.96 25.19 -31.75
C GLY A 33 19.29 25.62 -30.33
N GLY A 34 20.35 26.43 -30.22
CA GLY A 34 20.50 27.33 -29.09
C GLY A 34 19.27 28.21 -28.93
N ALA A 35 18.46 27.88 -27.95
CA ALA A 35 17.68 28.80 -27.16
C ALA A 35 17.59 28.13 -25.81
N ALA A 36 18.14 28.75 -24.76
CA ALA A 36 17.64 28.43 -23.44
C ALA A 36 16.14 28.69 -23.52
N VAL A 37 15.32 27.64 -23.54
CA VAL A 37 13.88 27.77 -23.41
C VAL A 37 13.69 28.25 -21.99
N ILE A 38 13.77 29.57 -21.81
CA ILE A 38 13.32 30.24 -20.61
C ILE A 38 11.82 30.05 -20.67
N GLU A 39 11.37 28.94 -20.10
CA GLU A 39 9.97 28.68 -19.81
C GLU A 39 9.59 29.72 -18.75
N CYS A 40 9.25 30.93 -19.22
CA CYS A 40 8.54 31.94 -18.45
C CYS A 40 7.47 31.20 -17.65
N SER A 41 7.30 31.52 -16.36
CA SER A 41 6.51 30.81 -15.33
C SER A 41 5.02 30.59 -15.66
N SER A 42 4.75 29.98 -16.81
CA SER A 42 3.46 29.87 -17.48
C SER A 42 2.61 28.77 -16.87
N ARG A 43 3.19 27.95 -15.97
CA ARG A 43 2.48 26.90 -15.24
C ARG A 43 1.89 27.46 -13.94
N PRO A 44 0.58 27.77 -13.88
CA PRO A 44 -0.05 28.26 -12.66
C PRO A 44 -0.04 27.20 -11.56
N GLN A 45 0.10 27.64 -10.30
CA GLN A 45 0.08 26.74 -9.15
C GLN A 45 -1.35 26.29 -8.82
N LYS A 46 -1.51 25.00 -8.51
CA LYS A 46 -2.77 24.49 -7.93
C LYS A 46 -2.87 24.93 -6.47
N LYS A 47 -3.85 25.79 -6.18
CA LYS A 47 -4.18 26.27 -4.83
C LYS A 47 -5.63 25.93 -4.48
N ALA A 48 -6.02 26.17 -3.23
CA ALA A 48 -7.37 25.95 -2.71
C ALA A 48 -7.93 24.57 -3.10
N THR A 49 -9.18 24.50 -3.56
CA THR A 49 -9.86 23.25 -3.91
C THR A 49 -9.19 22.50 -5.07
N ALA A 50 -8.54 23.21 -6.00
CA ALA A 50 -7.81 22.56 -7.09
C ALA A 50 -6.64 21.72 -6.56
N HIS A 51 -6.00 22.17 -5.47
CA HIS A 51 -4.99 21.39 -4.76
C HIS A 51 -5.63 20.14 -4.11
N HIS A 52 -6.68 20.30 -3.31
CA HIS A 52 -7.34 19.17 -2.64
C HIS A 52 -7.83 18.09 -3.62
N ARG A 53 -8.41 18.49 -4.75
CA ARG A 53 -8.84 17.54 -5.80
C ARG A 53 -7.68 16.74 -6.38
N LYS A 54 -6.50 17.34 -6.49
CA LYS A 54 -5.30 16.72 -7.07
C LYS A 54 -4.58 15.83 -6.07
N THR A 55 -4.43 16.25 -4.81
CA THR A 55 -3.62 15.55 -3.80
C THR A 55 -4.41 14.65 -2.88
N ARG A 56 -5.76 14.63 -2.95
CA ARG A 56 -6.55 13.73 -2.09
C ARG A 56 -6.10 12.27 -2.26
N PRO A 57 -5.89 11.53 -1.16
CA PRO A 57 -5.58 10.11 -1.22
C PRO A 57 -6.66 9.33 -1.99
N LYS A 58 -6.24 8.43 -2.87
CA LYS A 58 -7.12 7.53 -3.63
C LYS A 58 -6.43 6.21 -3.82
N LYS A 59 -7.20 5.13 -3.75
CA LYS A 59 -6.78 3.84 -4.28
C LYS A 59 -6.90 3.89 -5.80
N THR A 60 -5.78 3.87 -6.51
CA THR A 60 -5.74 3.89 -7.98
C THR A 60 -5.69 2.48 -8.56
N GLN A 61 -5.15 1.52 -7.80
CA GLN A 61 -4.95 0.16 -8.27
C GLN A 61 -6.26 -0.65 -8.21
N PRO A 62 -6.72 -1.25 -9.32
CA PRO A 62 -8.00 -1.95 -9.37
C PRO A 62 -8.12 -3.11 -8.38
N TRP A 63 -7.02 -3.80 -8.07
CA TRP A 63 -7.01 -4.90 -7.13
C TRP A 63 -7.27 -4.42 -5.70
N ASP A 64 -6.71 -3.27 -5.29
CA ASP A 64 -6.90 -2.71 -3.94
C ASP A 64 -8.30 -2.09 -3.76
N VAL A 65 -8.88 -1.58 -4.86
CA VAL A 65 -10.27 -1.10 -4.87
C VAL A 65 -11.26 -2.26 -4.73
N LYS A 66 -10.94 -3.44 -5.27
CA LYS A 66 -11.83 -4.62 -5.25
C LYS A 66 -11.77 -5.44 -3.96
N ARG A 67 -10.85 -5.13 -3.02
CA ARG A 67 -10.76 -5.84 -1.74
C ARG A 67 -12.01 -5.60 -0.91
N ARG A 68 -12.54 -6.67 -0.33
CA ARG A 68 -13.69 -6.68 0.58
C ARG A 68 -13.32 -7.43 1.86
N PRO A 69 -14.08 -7.28 2.95
CA PRO A 69 -13.89 -8.10 4.14
C PRO A 69 -13.92 -9.59 3.79
N THR A 70 -13.05 -10.38 4.43
CA THR A 70 -13.05 -11.83 4.30
C THR A 70 -14.33 -12.39 4.93
N VAL A 71 -15.04 -13.26 4.22
CA VAL A 71 -16.23 -13.95 4.74
C VAL A 71 -15.77 -15.27 5.35
N TYR A 72 -16.06 -15.46 6.63
CA TYR A 72 -15.84 -16.71 7.34
C TYR A 72 -17.14 -17.50 7.42
N GLU A 73 -17.03 -18.82 7.56
CA GLU A 73 -18.18 -19.67 7.84
C GLU A 73 -18.81 -19.29 9.18
N PRO A 74 -20.15 -19.38 9.30
CA PRO A 74 -20.82 -19.10 10.56
C PRO A 74 -20.35 -20.11 11.61
N LEU A 75 -20.18 -19.60 12.84
CA LEU A 75 -19.82 -20.46 13.96
C LEU A 75 -20.95 -21.46 14.25
N PRO A 76 -20.62 -22.66 14.76
CA PRO A 76 -21.63 -23.55 15.30
C PRO A 76 -22.40 -22.86 16.43
N PRO A 77 -23.64 -23.30 16.73
CA PRO A 77 -24.41 -22.72 17.83
C PRO A 77 -23.62 -22.83 19.12
N LEU A 78 -23.37 -21.67 19.72
CA LEU A 78 -22.68 -21.59 21.00
C LEU A 78 -23.63 -22.05 22.11
N PRO A 79 -23.12 -22.70 23.17
CA PRO A 79 -23.92 -23.00 24.35
C PRO A 79 -24.40 -21.70 25.03
N SER A 80 -25.35 -21.80 25.97
CA SER A 80 -25.73 -20.66 26.79
C SER A 80 -24.53 -20.15 27.59
N GLU A 81 -24.40 -18.83 27.70
CA GLU A 81 -23.32 -18.19 28.47
C GLU A 81 -23.37 -18.58 29.96
N TRP A 82 -24.57 -18.77 30.50
CA TRP A 82 -24.80 -19.24 31.86
C TRP A 82 -26.18 -19.89 31.97
N SER A 83 -26.30 -20.88 32.84
CA SER A 83 -27.57 -21.50 33.24
C SER A 83 -27.68 -21.46 34.76
N LEU A 84 -28.84 -21.06 35.27
CA LEU A 84 -29.14 -21.14 36.70
C LEU A 84 -29.50 -22.59 37.02
N LEU A 85 -28.74 -23.20 37.93
CA LEU A 85 -29.13 -24.47 38.55
C LEU A 85 -30.14 -24.16 39.65
N THR A 86 -31.42 -24.44 39.41
CA THR A 86 -32.42 -24.51 40.49
C THR A 86 -32.22 -25.83 41.21
N ASN A 87 -31.77 -25.81 42.46
CA ASN A 87 -31.61 -27.00 43.29
C ASN A 87 -32.99 -27.49 43.78
N GLU A 88 -33.80 -28.06 42.89
CA GLU A 88 -34.97 -28.84 43.29
C GLU A 88 -34.49 -30.26 43.58
N SER A 89 -34.24 -30.53 44.86
CA SER A 89 -34.15 -31.89 45.37
C SER A 89 -35.52 -32.56 45.23
N THR A 90 -35.86 -33.08 44.06
CA THR A 90 -36.88 -34.12 43.92
C THR A 90 -36.52 -35.01 42.73
N SER A 91 -36.20 -36.26 43.09
CA SER A 91 -35.97 -37.39 42.22
C SER A 91 -36.98 -37.48 41.08
N GLN A 92 -36.51 -37.73 39.87
CA GLN A 92 -37.06 -38.75 38.97
C GLN A 92 -36.15 -38.92 37.75
N GLU A 93 -35.34 -39.96 37.84
CA GLU A 93 -34.94 -40.84 36.74
C GLU A 93 -36.10 -41.04 35.77
N LEU A 94 -35.89 -40.77 34.48
CA LEU A 94 -36.34 -41.60 33.36
C LEU A 94 -35.45 -41.33 32.15
N GLU A 95 -34.60 -42.32 31.85
CA GLU A 95 -34.17 -42.59 30.48
C GLU A 95 -35.38 -42.65 29.54
N ALA A 96 -35.24 -42.08 28.35
CA ALA A 96 -36.08 -42.42 27.20
C ALA A 96 -35.27 -42.24 25.91
N GLN A 97 -34.47 -43.25 25.57
CA GLN A 97 -34.16 -43.58 24.19
C GLN A 97 -35.34 -44.37 23.63
N PRO A 98 -35.74 -44.14 22.36
CA PRO A 98 -36.10 -45.29 21.54
C PRO A 98 -35.30 -45.29 20.23
N LEU A 99 -34.47 -46.34 20.13
CA LEU A 99 -34.03 -46.99 18.91
C LEU A 99 -35.27 -47.42 18.10
N VAL A 100 -35.35 -46.99 16.83
CA VAL A 100 -36.27 -47.59 15.85
C VAL A 100 -35.42 -48.20 14.74
N GLU A 101 -35.05 -49.46 14.94
CA GLU A 101 -34.80 -50.40 13.86
C GLU A 101 -36.14 -51.08 13.54
N VAL A 102 -36.59 -51.02 12.27
CA VAL A 102 -37.53 -51.99 11.71
C VAL A 102 -37.10 -52.25 10.27
N GLU A 103 -36.59 -53.48 10.04
CA GLU A 103 -36.41 -54.08 8.72
C GLU A 103 -37.77 -54.38 8.06
N THR A 104 -37.83 -54.23 6.72
CA THR A 104 -38.21 -55.32 5.79
C THR A 104 -37.75 -54.98 4.38
#